data_AF-A0A9P1MNH3-F1
#
_entry.id   AF-A0A9P1MNH3-F1
#
_cell.length_a   1.000
_cell.length_b   1.000
_cell.length_c   1.000
_cell.angle_alpha   90.00
_cell.angle_beta   90.00
_cell.angle_gamma   90.00
#
_symmetry.space_group_name_H-M   'P 1'
#
loop_
_entity.id
_entity.type
_entity.pdbx_description
1 polymer ?
#
loop_
_entity_poly.entity_id
_entity_poly.type
_entity_poly.pdbx_seq_one_letter_code
_entity_poly.pdbx_strand_id
1 'polypeptide(L)'
;MSTMTTTKIILIALPSAFVLTVFIVFVGFVLWNLHLFIVPIPKMSFDCASMKYENNLEDYILNRTVVQERNISELTGRGCWSIRKQWYFPTEVPDSMEVHHPLYLIRLVSKDYEFVEEVLSMLYSPIHFFCFPISSNSTERFQIKMRFLSKCIINVIVPDDTFDISDPHKEFEAYEACLDKMNNFPWRHLIIMQENEIPLQSVHFIADYARRLGEAAKIGKNGVSEEQIRILQQEQDTTHKLETTSVNVKHELDYVKKATCSYMGGRREPIILSTEFHKIFFDIVKNYMTKQQLSKCQGIHSNATYPVCISEKFDRQGNCVLGMESYQFAQSSRNLFIRSDPQFDLGFVQCVHKLVFDRTYNTSFYKIRYGSH
;
A
#
# COMPACT_ATOMS: atom_id res chain seq x y z
N MET A 1 60.02 1.56 38.86
CA MET A 1 58.54 1.41 38.86
C MET A 1 57.95 2.68 39.42
N SER A 2 57.46 3.58 38.55
CA SER A 2 56.92 4.88 38.98
C SER A 2 55.53 4.70 39.58
N THR A 3 55.36 5.10 40.84
CA THR A 3 54.07 5.22 41.52
C THR A 3 53.27 6.35 40.87
N MET A 4 52.41 5.99 39.92
CA MET A 4 51.42 6.90 39.36
C MET A 4 50.46 7.28 40.49
N THR A 5 50.58 8.51 40.95
CA THR A 5 49.84 9.12 42.05
C THR A 5 48.33 9.03 41.83
N THR A 6 47.63 8.40 42.78
CA THR A 6 46.17 8.15 42.86
C THR A 6 45.31 9.38 42.53
N THR A 7 45.81 10.59 42.78
CA THR A 7 45.14 11.87 42.49
C THR A 7 45.01 12.18 41.00
N LYS A 8 45.96 11.74 40.15
CA LYS A 8 45.89 11.94 38.69
C LYS A 8 44.87 11.01 38.03
N ILE A 9 44.62 9.84 38.62
CA ILE A 9 43.62 8.87 38.12
C ILE A 9 42.20 9.40 38.37
N ILE A 10 41.95 10.02 39.53
CA ILE A 10 40.65 10.61 39.87
C ILE A 10 40.33 11.83 38.99
N LEU A 11 41.32 12.66 38.67
CA LEU A 11 41.14 13.86 37.83
C LEU A 11 40.78 13.55 36.36
N ILE A 12 41.18 12.37 35.86
CA ILE A 12 40.89 11.92 34.48
C ILE A 12 39.61 11.06 34.44
N ALA A 13 39.32 10.32 35.51
CA ALA A 13 38.14 9.45 35.59
C ALA A 13 36.81 10.24 35.63
N LEU A 14 36.76 11.37 36.34
CA LEU A 14 35.56 12.22 36.46
C LEU A 14 35.06 12.76 35.10
N PRO A 15 35.91 13.37 34.25
CA PRO A 15 35.52 13.78 32.90
C PRO A 15 35.06 12.61 32.03
N SER A 16 35.75 11.46 32.09
CA SER A 16 35.38 10.30 31.29
C SER A 16 34.03 9.69 31.70
N ALA A 17 33.72 9.66 33.00
CA ALA A 17 32.43 9.19 33.49
C ALA A 17 31.29 10.12 33.02
N PHE A 18 31.49 11.43 33.09
CA PHE A 18 30.53 12.41 32.60
C PHE A 18 30.28 12.27 31.09
N VAL A 19 31.34 12.16 30.28
CA VAL A 19 31.22 11.96 28.83
C VAL A 19 30.50 10.64 28.52
N LEU A 20 30.79 9.56 29.25
CA LEU A 20 30.10 8.29 29.09
C LEU A 20 28.61 8.41 29.46
N THR A 21 28.25 9.10 30.54
CA THR A 21 26.85 9.35 30.90
C THR A 21 26.13 10.17 29.85
N VAL A 22 26.74 11.26 29.35
CA VAL A 22 26.16 12.07 28.26
C VAL A 22 25.99 11.24 26.99
N PHE A 23 26.97 10.40 26.65
CA PHE A 23 26.87 9.49 25.50
C PHE A 23 25.75 8.47 25.68
N ILE A 24 25.63 7.82 26.84
CA ILE A 24 24.54 6.87 27.13
C ILE A 24 23.18 7.56 27.08
N VAL A 25 23.05 8.76 27.64
CA VAL A 25 21.79 9.54 27.60
C VAL A 25 21.47 9.96 26.16
N PHE A 26 22.46 10.40 25.39
CA PHE A 26 22.29 10.77 23.99
C PHE A 26 21.90 9.56 23.13
N VAL A 27 22.60 8.43 23.30
CA VAL A 27 22.26 7.16 22.62
C VAL A 27 20.87 6.72 23.04
N GLY A 28 20.53 6.71 24.33
CA GLY A 28 19.19 6.38 24.81
C GLY A 28 18.11 7.30 24.22
N PHE A 29 18.37 8.61 24.14
CA PHE A 29 17.48 9.57 23.50
C PHE A 29 17.34 9.30 22.00
N VAL A 30 18.43 9.06 21.28
CA VAL A 30 18.42 8.75 19.85
C VAL A 30 17.68 7.44 19.58
N LEU A 31 18.00 6.36 20.32
CA LEU A 31 17.33 5.06 20.23
C LEU A 31 15.82 5.18 20.51
N TRP A 32 15.42 5.98 21.51
CA TRP A 32 14.03 6.24 21.83
C TRP A 32 13.31 7.01 20.73
N ASN A 33 13.95 8.05 20.16
CA ASN A 33 13.37 8.85 19.08
C ASN A 33 13.32 8.10 17.75
N LEU A 34 14.23 7.14 17.52
CA LEU A 34 14.27 6.31 16.32
C LEU A 34 13.45 5.02 16.45
N HIS A 35 12.83 4.74 17.61
CA HIS A 35 12.04 3.54 17.85
C HIS A 35 12.77 2.21 17.57
N LEU A 36 14.10 2.19 17.71
CA LEU A 36 14.92 1.03 17.32
C LEU A 36 14.63 -0.25 18.14
N PHE A 37 13.94 -0.16 19.29
CA PHE A 37 13.68 -1.32 20.16
C PHE A 37 12.23 -1.46 20.68
N ILE A 38 11.35 -0.52 20.39
CA ILE A 38 9.95 -0.58 20.81
C ILE A 38 9.10 -0.20 19.61
N VAL A 39 8.42 -1.18 19.04
CA VAL A 39 7.39 -0.99 18.02
C VAL A 39 6.16 -0.39 18.72
N PRO A 40 5.85 0.92 18.59
CA PRO A 40 4.60 1.46 19.11
C PRO A 40 3.42 0.81 18.39
N ILE A 41 2.50 0.26 19.18
CA ILE A 41 1.21 -0.19 18.67
C ILE A 41 0.50 1.04 18.09
N PRO A 42 -0.09 0.96 16.87
CA PRO A 42 -0.85 2.05 16.30
C PRO A 42 -1.87 2.56 17.31
N LYS A 43 -2.04 3.88 17.43
CA LYS A 43 -3.07 4.44 18.31
C LYS A 43 -4.44 4.09 17.74
N MET A 44 -5.05 3.06 18.30
CA MET A 44 -6.40 2.64 17.96
C MET A 44 -7.38 3.19 18.98
N SER A 45 -8.46 3.80 18.50
CA SER A 45 -9.57 4.26 19.34
C SER A 45 -10.60 3.16 19.60
N PHE A 46 -10.47 2.00 18.95
CA PHE A 46 -11.52 0.99 18.87
C PHE A 46 -11.03 -0.38 19.37
N ASP A 47 -11.84 -1.03 20.23
CA ASP A 47 -11.54 -2.37 20.75
C ASP A 47 -12.11 -3.46 19.84
N CYS A 48 -11.27 -3.98 18.95
CA CYS A 48 -11.61 -5.04 18.01
C CYS A 48 -11.92 -6.40 18.65
N ALA A 49 -11.48 -6.65 19.88
CA ALA A 49 -11.75 -7.92 20.55
C ALA A 49 -13.21 -8.00 21.02
N SER A 50 -13.77 -6.86 21.43
CA SER A 50 -15.16 -6.75 21.90
C SER A 50 -16.21 -7.05 20.82
N MET A 51 -15.85 -6.92 19.54
CA MET A 51 -16.75 -7.17 18.40
C MET A 51 -17.01 -8.65 18.10
N LYS A 52 -16.38 -9.57 18.85
CA LYS A 52 -16.66 -11.01 18.75
C LYS A 52 -18.00 -11.39 19.39
N TYR A 53 -18.56 -10.54 20.24
CA TYR A 53 -19.82 -10.77 20.91
C TYR A 53 -20.97 -10.16 20.09
N GLU A 54 -21.98 -10.96 19.75
CA GLU A 54 -23.08 -10.57 18.85
C GLU A 54 -23.78 -9.27 19.28
N ASN A 55 -24.14 -9.14 20.57
CA ASN A 55 -24.81 -7.94 21.08
C ASN A 55 -23.98 -6.66 20.84
N ASN A 56 -22.66 -6.73 21.06
CA ASN A 56 -21.78 -5.58 20.85
C ASN A 56 -21.67 -5.22 19.35
N LEU A 57 -21.69 -6.23 18.49
CA LEU A 57 -21.63 -6.05 17.04
C LEU A 57 -22.93 -5.40 16.53
N GLU A 58 -24.10 -5.88 16.97
CA GLU A 58 -25.40 -5.29 16.60
C GLU A 58 -25.50 -3.82 17.03
N ASP A 59 -25.14 -3.52 18.29
CA ASP A 59 -25.13 -2.15 18.80
C ASP A 59 -24.16 -1.25 18.02
N TYR A 60 -22.97 -1.77 17.68
CA TYR A 60 -22.01 -1.04 16.86
C TYR A 60 -22.52 -0.78 15.46
N ILE A 61 -23.16 -1.77 14.81
CA ILE A 61 -23.69 -1.65 13.46
C ILE A 61 -24.76 -0.55 13.37
N LEU A 62 -25.53 -0.34 14.44
CA LEU A 62 -26.52 0.74 14.52
C LEU A 62 -25.88 2.13 14.69
N ASN A 63 -24.74 2.22 15.39
CA ASN A 63 -24.05 3.47 15.68
C ASN A 63 -22.56 3.40 15.32
N ARG A 64 -22.29 3.14 14.03
CA ARG A 64 -20.92 2.91 13.53
C ARG A 64 -20.06 4.16 13.70
N THR A 65 -18.79 3.93 14.00
CA THR A 65 -17.81 5.02 14.00
C THR A 65 -17.44 5.35 12.56
N VAL A 66 -17.55 6.61 12.18
CA VAL A 66 -17.19 7.12 10.85
C VAL A 66 -16.16 8.23 10.98
N VAL A 67 -15.34 8.44 9.94
CA VAL A 67 -14.47 9.63 9.89
C VAL A 67 -15.33 10.88 9.89
N GLN A 68 -15.13 11.70 10.92
CA GLN A 68 -15.65 13.06 10.98
C GLN A 68 -14.60 14.02 10.42
N GLU A 69 -15.00 15.00 9.61
CA GLU A 69 -14.11 16.08 9.19
C GLU A 69 -13.61 16.83 10.43
N ARG A 70 -12.36 16.59 10.83
CA ARG A 70 -11.76 17.28 11.97
C ARG A 70 -11.54 18.76 11.64
N ASN A 71 -11.83 19.62 12.61
CA ASN A 71 -11.60 21.06 12.49
C ASN A 71 -10.11 21.39 12.28
N ILE A 72 -9.89 22.42 11.46
CA ILE A 72 -8.64 22.80 10.76
C ILE A 72 -7.45 23.09 11.70
N SER A 73 -7.67 23.47 12.95
CA SER A 73 -6.64 23.99 13.85
C SER A 73 -5.69 22.95 14.46
N GLU A 74 -5.93 21.65 14.31
CA GLU A 74 -5.08 20.58 14.89
C GLU A 74 -4.03 19.98 13.95
N LEU A 75 -4.01 20.39 12.67
CA LEU A 75 -3.26 19.67 11.62
C LEU A 75 -2.15 20.49 10.96
N THR A 76 -2.20 21.82 10.98
CA THR A 76 -1.16 22.70 10.42
C THR A 76 0.10 22.81 11.28
N GLY A 77 0.15 22.14 12.44
CA GLY A 77 1.30 22.12 13.36
C GLY A 77 2.06 20.79 13.46
N ARG A 78 1.75 19.79 12.61
CA ARG A 78 2.40 18.47 12.70
C ARG A 78 3.69 18.45 11.88
N GLY A 79 4.84 18.51 12.56
CA GLY A 79 6.13 18.20 11.93
C GLY A 79 6.22 16.74 11.49
N CYS A 80 7.21 16.39 10.66
CA CYS A 80 7.41 15.01 10.17
C CYS A 80 7.51 13.97 11.30
N TRP A 81 8.01 14.38 12.47
CA TRP A 81 8.05 13.54 13.66
C TRP A 81 6.65 13.04 14.09
N SER A 82 5.64 13.91 14.05
CA SER A 82 4.27 13.55 14.44
C SER A 82 3.65 12.54 13.48
N ILE A 83 3.88 12.71 12.17
CA ILE A 83 3.44 11.76 11.14
C ILE A 83 4.11 10.40 11.37
N ARG A 84 5.44 10.40 11.54
CA ARG A 84 6.22 9.18 11.76
C ARG A 84 5.78 8.39 12.99
N LYS A 85 5.49 9.10 14.07
CA LYS A 85 5.12 8.53 15.37
C LYS A 85 3.67 8.06 15.45
N GLN A 86 2.73 8.73 14.77
CA GLN A 86 1.30 8.42 14.88
C GLN A 86 0.98 7.02 14.38
N TRP A 87 1.56 6.62 13.25
CA TRP A 87 1.23 5.38 12.55
C TRP A 87 2.33 4.33 12.56
N TYR A 88 3.49 4.66 13.14
CA TYR A 88 4.71 3.85 13.13
C TYR A 88 5.22 3.51 11.72
N PHE A 89 6.16 4.32 11.23
CA PHE A 89 6.90 4.02 10.01
C PHE A 89 8.30 3.53 10.38
N PRO A 90 8.59 2.21 10.33
CA PRO A 90 9.89 1.66 10.72
C PRO A 90 11.03 2.24 9.88
N THR A 91 12.15 2.59 10.50
CA THR A 91 13.35 3.07 9.79
C THR A 91 14.20 1.94 9.22
N GLU A 92 14.07 0.73 9.78
CA GLU A 92 14.79 -0.47 9.38
C GLU A 92 13.78 -1.57 9.03
N VAL A 93 14.15 -2.45 8.09
CA VAL A 93 13.35 -3.64 7.80
C VAL A 93 13.51 -4.59 8.99
N PRO A 94 12.47 -4.91 9.76
CA PRO A 94 12.55 -5.93 10.79
C PRO A 94 12.89 -7.27 10.14
N ASP A 95 13.64 -8.13 10.85
CA ASP A 95 14.02 -9.46 10.36
C ASP A 95 12.79 -10.29 9.93
N SER A 96 11.63 -10.11 10.57
CA SER A 96 10.36 -10.74 10.19
C SER A 96 9.83 -10.32 8.80
N MET A 97 10.42 -9.30 8.20
CA MET A 97 10.08 -8.74 6.90
C MET A 97 11.20 -8.94 5.85
N GLU A 98 12.20 -9.79 6.11
CA GLU A 98 13.37 -10.01 5.23
C GLU A 98 13.01 -10.81 3.97
N VAL A 99 12.19 -10.23 3.10
CA VAL A 99 12.07 -10.60 1.69
C VAL A 99 12.65 -9.44 0.91
N HIS A 100 13.86 -9.61 0.38
CA HIS A 100 14.54 -8.63 -0.46
C HIS A 100 13.91 -8.56 -1.86
N HIS A 101 12.63 -8.22 -1.92
CA HIS A 101 11.86 -8.06 -3.14
C HIS A 101 11.21 -6.67 -3.15
N PRO A 102 11.94 -5.64 -3.61
CA PRO A 102 11.44 -4.26 -3.61
C PRO A 102 10.18 -4.11 -4.47
N LEU A 103 9.08 -3.73 -3.84
CA LEU A 103 7.82 -3.43 -4.50
C LEU A 103 7.74 -1.94 -4.85
N TYR A 104 7.07 -1.64 -5.96
CA TYR A 104 6.61 -0.30 -6.26
C TYR A 104 5.08 -0.26 -6.20
N LEU A 105 4.51 0.55 -5.30
CA LEU A 105 3.07 0.65 -5.11
C LEU A 105 2.58 2.01 -5.61
N ILE A 106 1.59 2.02 -6.49
CA ILE A 106 0.94 3.23 -6.97
C ILE A 106 -0.51 3.22 -6.48
N ARG A 107 -0.94 4.32 -5.85
CA ARG A 107 -2.33 4.49 -5.40
C ARG A 107 -2.82 5.89 -5.72
N LEU A 108 -3.77 5.99 -6.63
CA LEU A 108 -4.45 7.25 -6.93
C LEU A 108 -5.29 7.70 -5.73
N VAL A 109 -5.16 8.98 -5.35
CA VAL A 109 -5.81 9.53 -4.16
C VAL A 109 -6.50 10.87 -4.44
N SER A 110 -7.59 11.13 -3.72
CA SER A 110 -8.41 12.33 -3.88
C SER A 110 -8.92 12.92 -2.56
N LYS A 111 -9.13 12.09 -1.53
CA LYS A 111 -9.70 12.49 -0.24
C LYS A 111 -9.18 11.66 0.94
N ASP A 112 -9.70 11.96 2.14
CA ASP A 112 -9.49 11.18 3.37
C ASP A 112 -7.98 10.96 3.72
N TYR A 113 -7.23 12.06 3.91
CA TYR A 113 -5.76 12.02 4.11
C TYR A 113 -5.32 11.08 5.25
N GLU A 114 -6.01 11.11 6.38
CA GLU A 114 -5.68 10.26 7.52
C GLU A 114 -5.83 8.77 7.19
N PHE A 115 -6.76 8.41 6.31
CA PHE A 115 -6.92 7.05 5.80
C PHE A 115 -5.79 6.68 4.83
N VAL A 116 -5.28 7.63 4.04
CA VAL A 116 -4.10 7.40 3.20
C VAL A 116 -2.88 7.09 4.06
N GLU A 117 -2.63 7.87 5.12
CA GLU A 117 -1.54 7.61 6.07
C GLU A 117 -1.68 6.24 6.76
N GLU A 118 -2.90 5.91 7.22
CA GLU A 118 -3.19 4.66 7.91
C GLU A 118 -2.95 3.43 7.03
N VAL A 119 -3.39 3.48 5.77
CA VAL A 119 -3.15 2.37 4.83
C VAL A 119 -1.68 2.30 4.41
N LEU A 120 -1.01 3.45 4.28
CA LEU A 120 0.43 3.47 4.03
C LEU A 120 1.18 2.76 5.17
N SER A 121 0.83 2.99 6.43
CA SER A 121 1.52 2.31 7.55
C SER A 121 1.30 0.80 7.58
N MET A 122 0.16 0.31 7.05
CA MET A 122 -0.07 -1.13 6.88
C MET A 122 0.83 -1.78 5.82
N LEU A 123 1.28 -1.00 4.83
CA LEU A 123 2.12 -1.46 3.71
C LEU A 123 3.58 -1.05 3.83
N TYR A 124 3.91 -0.16 4.76
CA TYR A 124 5.19 0.54 4.73
C TYR A 124 6.37 -0.39 5.02
N SER A 125 7.39 -0.27 4.18
CA SER A 125 8.70 -0.84 4.40
C SER A 125 9.76 0.07 3.79
N PRO A 126 10.93 0.27 4.43
CA PRO A 126 12.03 1.08 3.88
C PRO A 126 12.53 0.62 2.50
N ILE A 127 12.32 -0.65 2.13
CA ILE A 127 12.78 -1.22 0.85
C ILE A 127 11.74 -1.14 -0.27
N HIS A 128 10.55 -0.61 -0.01
CA HIS A 128 9.49 -0.44 -1.02
C HIS A 128 9.35 1.03 -1.39
N PHE A 129 8.77 1.28 -2.55
CA PHE A 129 8.47 2.62 -3.03
C PHE A 129 6.97 2.82 -3.13
N PHE A 130 6.50 4.01 -2.81
CA PHE A 130 5.09 4.37 -2.82
C PHE A 130 4.89 5.62 -3.64
N CYS A 131 3.96 5.62 -4.58
CA CYS A 131 3.59 6.81 -5.33
C CYS A 131 2.10 7.11 -5.23
N PHE A 132 1.78 8.37 -4.95
CA PHE A 132 0.42 8.85 -4.81
C PHE A 132 0.14 9.98 -5.82
N PRO A 133 -0.29 9.65 -7.05
CA PRO A 133 -0.81 10.66 -7.95
C PRO A 133 -2.11 11.23 -7.37
N ILE A 134 -2.29 12.54 -7.45
CA ILE A 134 -3.42 13.23 -6.83
C ILE A 134 -4.46 13.59 -7.90
N SER A 135 -5.73 13.27 -7.63
CA SER A 135 -6.83 13.67 -8.50
C SER A 135 -7.05 15.20 -8.51
N SER A 136 -7.38 15.77 -9.66
CA SER A 136 -7.77 17.17 -9.84
C SER A 136 -9.02 17.55 -9.04
N ASN A 137 -9.85 16.57 -8.66
CA ASN A 137 -11.07 16.79 -7.87
C ASN A 137 -10.79 16.93 -6.36
N SER A 138 -9.54 16.76 -5.94
CA SER A 138 -9.14 16.86 -4.54
C SER A 138 -9.10 18.30 -4.05
N THR A 139 -9.37 18.51 -2.77
CA THR A 139 -9.26 19.85 -2.16
C THR A 139 -7.81 20.30 -2.07
N GLU A 140 -7.56 21.61 -2.19
CA GLU A 140 -6.22 22.19 -2.02
C GLU A 140 -5.56 21.76 -0.69
N ARG A 141 -6.35 21.69 0.38
CA ARG A 141 -5.91 21.22 1.69
C ARG A 141 -5.38 19.79 1.64
N PHE A 142 -6.08 18.90 0.96
CA PHE A 142 -5.65 17.52 0.78
C PHE A 142 -4.34 17.45 -0.02
N GLN A 143 -4.24 18.22 -1.11
CA GLN A 143 -3.04 18.28 -1.94
C GLN A 143 -1.81 18.73 -1.14
N ILE A 144 -1.94 19.79 -0.34
CA ILE A 144 -0.86 20.29 0.52
C ILE A 144 -0.41 19.21 1.51
N LYS A 145 -1.35 18.51 2.15
CA LYS A 145 -1.04 17.42 3.08
C LYS A 145 -0.29 16.27 2.40
N MET A 146 -0.75 15.81 1.23
CA MET A 146 -0.08 14.76 0.46
C MET A 146 1.34 15.16 0.04
N ARG A 147 1.53 16.39 -0.46
CA ARG A 147 2.87 16.92 -0.81
C ARG A 147 3.77 17.08 0.41
N PHE A 148 3.21 17.32 1.59
CA PHE A 148 3.97 17.35 2.82
C PHE A 148 4.39 15.94 3.27
N LEU A 149 3.53 14.93 3.08
CA LEU A 149 3.83 13.53 3.39
C LEU A 149 5.09 13.03 2.67
N SER A 150 5.25 13.32 1.37
CA SER A 150 6.44 12.93 0.59
C SER A 150 7.73 13.59 1.08
N LYS A 151 7.66 14.77 1.71
CA LYS A 151 8.82 15.41 2.34
C LYS A 151 9.21 14.73 3.66
N CYS A 152 8.26 14.07 4.31
CA CYS A 152 8.46 13.43 5.60
C CYS A 152 8.86 11.95 5.51
N ILE A 153 8.56 11.27 4.41
CA ILE A 153 8.82 9.85 4.22
C ILE A 153 9.61 9.65 2.92
N ILE A 154 10.86 9.19 3.03
CA ILE A 154 11.87 9.28 1.95
C ILE A 154 11.53 8.46 0.69
N ASN A 155 10.80 7.38 0.84
CA ASN A 155 10.39 6.44 -0.21
C ASN A 155 8.92 6.66 -0.63
N VAL A 156 8.35 7.81 -0.30
CA VAL A 156 7.02 8.25 -0.75
C VAL A 156 7.17 9.35 -1.80
N ILE A 157 6.55 9.13 -2.94
CA ILE A 157 6.59 10.00 -4.11
C ILE A 157 5.19 10.56 -4.32
N VAL A 158 5.12 11.87 -4.56
CA VAL A 158 3.89 12.56 -4.95
C VAL A 158 4.25 13.42 -6.15
N PRO A 159 3.68 13.14 -7.34
CA PRO A 159 3.87 13.99 -8.52
C PRO A 159 3.45 15.44 -8.27
N ASP A 160 4.08 16.38 -8.96
CA ASP A 160 3.81 17.82 -8.79
C ASP A 160 2.47 18.22 -9.41
N ASP A 161 2.04 17.53 -10.47
CA ASP A 161 0.77 17.76 -11.12
C ASP A 161 -0.41 17.07 -10.42
N THR A 162 -1.61 17.55 -10.74
CA THR A 162 -2.87 16.87 -10.40
C THR A 162 -3.51 16.33 -11.67
N PHE A 163 -4.16 15.18 -11.58
CA PHE A 163 -4.64 14.45 -12.75
C PHE A 163 -6.16 14.41 -12.79
N ASP A 164 -6.72 14.76 -13.94
CA ASP A 164 -8.14 14.54 -14.22
C ASP A 164 -8.39 13.05 -14.47
N ILE A 165 -9.23 12.43 -13.66
CA ILE A 165 -9.50 10.98 -13.69
C ILE A 165 -10.88 10.69 -14.28
N SER A 166 -11.43 11.63 -15.05
CA SER A 166 -12.74 11.51 -15.70
C SER A 166 -12.80 10.35 -16.71
N ASP A 167 -11.66 9.98 -17.30
CA ASP A 167 -11.57 8.86 -18.22
C ASP A 167 -10.42 7.91 -17.88
N PRO A 168 -10.56 6.61 -18.22
CA PRO A 168 -9.54 5.61 -18.00
C PRO A 168 -8.14 5.93 -18.54
N HIS A 169 -8.01 6.58 -19.70
CA HIS A 169 -6.67 6.87 -20.23
C HIS A 169 -5.96 7.88 -19.35
N LYS A 170 -6.66 8.93 -18.91
CA LYS A 170 -6.07 9.91 -18.01
C LYS A 170 -5.73 9.34 -16.63
N GLU A 171 -6.49 8.34 -16.15
CA GLU A 171 -6.11 7.58 -14.95
C GLU A 171 -4.76 6.87 -15.16
N PHE A 172 -4.53 6.28 -16.34
CA PHE A 172 -3.24 5.67 -16.68
C PHE A 172 -2.13 6.70 -16.88
N GLU A 173 -2.41 7.90 -17.41
CA GLU A 173 -1.44 9.01 -17.47
C GLU A 173 -0.96 9.40 -16.06
N ALA A 174 -1.85 9.37 -15.06
CA ALA A 174 -1.50 9.61 -13.66
C ALA A 174 -0.55 8.52 -13.11
N TYR A 175 -0.74 7.26 -13.52
CA TYR A 175 0.17 6.17 -13.18
C TYR A 175 1.51 6.28 -13.93
N GLU A 176 1.53 6.69 -15.19
CA GLU A 176 2.77 6.93 -15.96
C GLU A 176 3.63 8.00 -15.29
N ALA A 177 3.04 9.10 -14.80
CA ALA A 177 3.78 10.15 -14.09
C ALA A 177 4.53 9.64 -12.83
N CYS A 178 4.00 8.59 -12.21
CA CYS A 178 4.67 7.87 -11.13
C CYS A 178 5.82 6.99 -11.65
N LEU A 179 5.62 6.28 -12.76
CA LEU A 179 6.63 5.41 -13.35
C LEU A 179 7.86 6.18 -13.84
N ASP A 180 7.65 7.37 -14.40
CA ASP A 180 8.74 8.23 -14.90
C ASP A 180 9.75 8.60 -13.82
N LYS A 181 9.30 8.76 -12.57
CA LYS A 181 10.18 9.04 -11.41
C LYS A 181 10.95 7.81 -10.92
N MET A 182 10.63 6.61 -11.41
CA MET A 182 11.13 5.34 -10.89
C MET A 182 12.04 4.55 -11.85
N ASN A 183 12.37 5.12 -13.02
CA ASN A 183 13.20 4.46 -14.03
C ASN A 183 14.61 4.05 -13.55
N ASN A 184 15.16 4.75 -12.55
CA ASN A 184 16.52 4.53 -12.05
C ASN A 184 16.57 3.72 -10.73
N PHE A 185 15.44 3.24 -10.23
CA PHE A 185 15.37 2.54 -8.94
C PHE A 185 15.14 1.04 -9.12
N PRO A 186 15.75 0.17 -8.30
CA PRO A 186 15.74 -1.28 -8.50
C PRO A 186 14.50 -1.95 -7.88
N TRP A 187 13.30 -1.58 -8.33
CA TRP A 187 12.06 -2.30 -7.98
C TRP A 187 11.87 -3.55 -8.86
N ARG A 188 11.04 -4.49 -8.40
CA ARG A 188 10.82 -5.80 -9.07
C ARG A 188 9.40 -6.00 -9.56
N HIS A 189 8.41 -5.59 -8.76
CA HIS A 189 7.01 -5.64 -9.15
C HIS A 189 6.30 -4.33 -8.84
N LEU A 190 5.44 -3.94 -9.78
CA LEU A 190 4.51 -2.83 -9.67
C LEU A 190 3.16 -3.35 -9.15
N ILE A 191 2.60 -2.70 -8.14
CA ILE A 191 1.24 -2.94 -7.64
C ILE A 191 0.43 -1.66 -7.77
N ILE A 192 -0.64 -1.67 -8.57
CA ILE A 192 -1.56 -0.54 -8.72
C ILE A 192 -2.81 -0.82 -7.89
N MET A 193 -3.02 0.02 -6.89
CA MET A 193 -4.12 -0.05 -5.94
C MET A 193 -5.13 1.09 -6.14
N GLN A 194 -6.38 0.83 -5.78
CA GLN A 194 -7.46 1.81 -5.79
C GLN A 194 -7.52 2.61 -4.47
N GLU A 195 -8.21 3.75 -4.51
CA GLU A 195 -8.29 4.67 -3.37
C GLU A 195 -8.90 4.03 -2.11
N ASN A 196 -9.87 3.11 -2.24
CA ASN A 196 -10.55 2.47 -1.09
C ASN A 196 -10.02 1.06 -0.77
N GLU A 197 -8.91 0.64 -1.38
CA GLU A 197 -8.28 -0.66 -1.09
C GLU A 197 -7.36 -0.56 0.12
N ILE A 198 -7.50 -1.52 1.04
CA ILE A 198 -6.61 -1.71 2.18
C ILE A 198 -6.02 -3.12 2.13
N PRO A 199 -4.75 -3.30 2.55
CA PRO A 199 -4.17 -4.63 2.62
C PRO A 199 -4.89 -5.45 3.68
N LEU A 200 -4.94 -6.75 3.43
CA LEU A 200 -5.38 -7.72 4.41
C LEU A 200 -4.20 -8.57 4.91
N GLN A 201 -3.17 -8.75 4.08
CA GLN A 201 -1.95 -9.50 4.44
C GLN A 201 -0.83 -8.55 4.86
N SER A 202 0.19 -9.08 5.54
CA SER A 202 1.41 -8.31 5.82
C SER A 202 2.13 -7.95 4.53
N VAL A 203 2.88 -6.84 4.56
CA VAL A 203 3.70 -6.40 3.43
C VAL A 203 4.70 -7.49 2.98
N HIS A 204 5.26 -8.24 3.93
CA HIS A 204 6.13 -9.39 3.65
C HIS A 204 5.42 -10.46 2.82
N PHE A 205 4.17 -10.82 3.18
CA PHE A 205 3.41 -11.79 2.42
C PHE A 205 3.09 -11.29 1.00
N ILE A 206 2.77 -10.00 0.86
CA ILE A 206 2.52 -9.37 -0.45
C ILE A 206 3.80 -9.40 -1.31
N ALA A 207 4.96 -9.09 -0.72
CA ALA A 207 6.25 -9.15 -1.39
C ALA A 207 6.63 -10.58 -1.80
N ASP A 208 6.42 -11.57 -0.93
CA ASP A 208 6.66 -12.97 -1.26
C ASP A 208 5.70 -13.49 -2.34
N TYR A 209 4.43 -13.06 -2.31
CA TYR A 209 3.48 -13.36 -3.37
C TYR A 209 3.93 -12.82 -4.72
N ALA A 210 4.35 -11.55 -4.77
CA ALA A 210 4.89 -10.93 -5.99
C ALA A 210 6.17 -11.62 -6.47
N ARG A 211 7.08 -11.98 -5.55
CA ARG A 211 8.30 -12.73 -5.86
C ARG A 211 7.99 -14.10 -6.49
N ARG A 212 6.97 -14.82 -5.97
CA ARG A 212 6.53 -16.12 -6.50
C ARG A 212 5.81 -16.03 -7.84
N LEU A 213 5.22 -14.88 -8.17
CA LEU A 213 4.65 -14.67 -9.51
C LEU A 213 5.73 -14.68 -10.60
N GLY A 214 7.00 -14.42 -10.26
CA GLY A 214 8.07 -14.37 -11.26
C GLY A 214 7.82 -13.26 -12.26
N GLU A 215 7.92 -13.58 -13.54
CA GLU A 215 7.60 -12.64 -14.62
C GLU A 215 6.10 -12.63 -14.96
N ALA A 216 5.30 -13.52 -14.37
CA ALA A 216 3.86 -13.52 -14.59
C ALA A 216 3.22 -12.26 -13.99
N ALA A 217 2.06 -11.89 -14.55
CA ALA A 217 1.30 -10.73 -14.13
C ALA A 217 -0.10 -11.11 -13.69
N LYS A 218 -0.72 -10.22 -12.92
CA LYS A 218 -2.10 -10.35 -12.47
C LYS A 218 -2.82 -9.03 -12.72
N ILE A 219 -3.80 -9.03 -13.62
CA ILE A 219 -4.62 -7.87 -13.96
C ILE A 219 -6.00 -8.09 -13.35
N GLY A 220 -6.19 -7.61 -12.12
CA GLY A 220 -7.36 -7.94 -11.31
C GLY A 220 -7.44 -9.43 -11.06
N LYS A 221 -8.51 -10.10 -11.50
CA LYS A 221 -8.68 -11.55 -11.34
C LYS A 221 -7.95 -12.39 -12.38
N ASN A 222 -7.52 -11.78 -13.48
CA ASN A 222 -6.97 -12.50 -14.62
C ASN A 222 -5.44 -12.58 -14.50
N GLY A 223 -4.89 -13.79 -14.60
CA GLY A 223 -3.45 -14.01 -14.65
C GLY A 223 -2.94 -13.98 -16.08
N VAL A 224 -1.81 -13.33 -16.31
CA VAL A 224 -1.05 -13.39 -17.58
C VAL A 224 0.22 -14.18 -17.30
N SER A 225 0.40 -15.31 -17.96
CA SER A 225 1.56 -16.18 -17.75
C SER A 225 2.83 -15.63 -18.39
N GLU A 226 3.98 -16.11 -17.92
CA GLU A 226 5.31 -15.71 -18.43
C GLU A 226 5.45 -15.96 -19.95
N GLU A 227 4.89 -17.06 -20.47
CA GLU A 227 4.96 -17.35 -21.91
C GLU A 227 4.16 -16.32 -22.74
N GLN A 228 2.98 -15.91 -22.27
CA GLN A 228 2.19 -14.89 -22.96
C GLN A 228 2.94 -13.56 -23.00
N ILE A 229 3.61 -13.20 -21.90
CA ILE A 229 4.44 -12.00 -21.80
C ILE A 229 5.62 -12.07 -22.77
N ARG A 230 6.30 -13.22 -22.83
CA ARG A 230 7.42 -13.44 -23.75
C ARG A 230 7.01 -13.28 -25.22
N ILE A 231 5.85 -13.81 -25.60
CA ILE A 231 5.30 -13.67 -26.96
C ILE A 231 5.07 -12.19 -27.31
N LEU A 232 4.50 -11.42 -26.38
CA LEU A 232 4.26 -9.99 -26.58
C LEU A 232 5.56 -9.18 -26.64
N GLN A 233 6.53 -9.50 -25.78
CA GLN A 233 7.81 -8.79 -25.70
C GLN A 233 8.66 -8.99 -26.95
N GLN A 234 8.82 -10.24 -27.40
CA GLN A 234 9.60 -10.55 -28.60
C GLN A 234 9.10 -9.77 -29.81
N GLU A 235 7.78 -9.61 -29.91
CA GLU A 235 7.17 -8.88 -31.01
C GLU A 235 7.39 -7.36 -30.90
N GLN A 236 7.21 -6.80 -29.71
CA GLN A 236 7.42 -5.38 -29.47
C GLN A 236 8.87 -4.95 -29.78
N ASP A 237 9.85 -5.77 -29.43
CA ASP A 237 11.27 -5.51 -29.70
C ASP A 237 11.61 -5.62 -31.20
N THR A 238 10.87 -6.42 -31.96
CA THR A 238 11.17 -6.70 -33.38
C THR A 238 10.52 -5.71 -34.32
N THR A 239 9.24 -5.37 -34.10
CA THR A 239 8.46 -4.58 -35.08
C THR A 239 8.12 -3.19 -34.57
N HIS A 240 8.37 -2.88 -33.29
CA HIS A 240 7.87 -1.68 -32.61
C HIS A 240 6.34 -1.46 -32.77
N LYS A 241 5.60 -2.47 -33.26
CA LYS A 241 4.17 -2.43 -33.56
C LYS A 241 3.53 -3.81 -33.39
N LEU A 242 2.81 -4.00 -32.29
CA LEU A 242 2.11 -5.25 -31.93
C LEU A 242 0.94 -5.59 -32.89
N GLU A 243 0.54 -4.69 -33.78
CA GLU A 243 -0.63 -4.85 -34.67
C GLU A 243 -0.32 -5.46 -36.05
N THR A 244 0.95 -5.59 -36.44
CA THR A 244 1.33 -6.12 -37.77
C THR A 244 1.56 -7.64 -37.81
N THR A 245 1.20 -8.38 -36.75
CA THR A 245 1.84 -9.68 -36.49
C THR A 245 0.92 -10.88 -36.28
N SER A 246 1.55 -12.06 -36.25
CA SER A 246 1.02 -13.43 -36.31
C SER A 246 -0.24 -13.68 -35.46
N VAL A 247 -1.01 -14.70 -35.84
CA VAL A 247 -2.26 -15.12 -35.15
C VAL A 247 -2.07 -15.27 -33.63
N ASN A 248 -0.90 -15.76 -33.19
CA ASN A 248 -0.59 -15.95 -31.78
C ASN A 248 -0.46 -14.63 -31.03
N VAL A 249 0.27 -13.64 -31.56
CA VAL A 249 0.41 -12.32 -30.93
C VAL A 249 -0.95 -11.64 -30.79
N LYS A 250 -1.79 -11.72 -31.83
CA LYS A 250 -3.13 -11.14 -31.80
C LYS A 250 -4.00 -11.76 -30.71
N HIS A 251 -3.90 -13.07 -30.50
CA HIS A 251 -4.61 -13.77 -29.43
C HIS A 251 -4.18 -13.29 -28.05
N GLU A 252 -2.87 -13.17 -27.80
CA GLU A 252 -2.35 -12.70 -26.51
C GLU A 252 -2.68 -11.22 -26.24
N LEU A 253 -2.60 -10.38 -27.29
CA LEU A 253 -3.01 -8.98 -27.19
C LEU A 253 -4.50 -8.85 -26.84
N ASP A 254 -5.37 -9.66 -27.46
CA ASP A 254 -6.80 -9.69 -27.14
C ASP A 254 -7.08 -10.18 -25.71
N TYR A 255 -6.31 -11.16 -25.23
CA TYR A 255 -6.38 -11.61 -23.84
C TYR A 255 -6.06 -10.48 -22.86
N VAL A 256 -4.95 -9.77 -23.05
CA VAL A 256 -4.56 -8.64 -22.19
C VAL A 256 -5.62 -7.54 -22.27
N LYS A 257 -6.13 -7.19 -23.46
CA LYS A 257 -7.21 -6.20 -23.61
C LYS A 257 -8.47 -6.59 -22.82
N LYS A 258 -8.89 -7.86 -22.90
CA LYS A 258 -10.03 -8.39 -22.13
C LYS A 258 -9.77 -8.37 -20.62
N ALA A 259 -8.57 -8.73 -20.19
CA ALA A 259 -8.15 -8.69 -18.79
C ALA A 259 -8.19 -7.26 -18.25
N THR A 260 -7.65 -6.28 -18.99
CA THR A 260 -7.73 -4.86 -18.67
C THR A 260 -9.17 -4.39 -18.60
N CYS A 261 -10.01 -4.75 -19.56
CA CYS A 261 -11.43 -4.39 -19.53
C CYS A 261 -12.19 -4.99 -18.35
N SER A 262 -11.90 -6.23 -17.99
CA SER A 262 -12.44 -6.88 -16.79
C SER A 262 -12.00 -6.15 -15.51
N TYR A 263 -10.73 -5.74 -15.43
CA TYR A 263 -10.25 -4.89 -14.35
C TYR A 263 -10.97 -3.54 -14.35
N MET A 264 -11.17 -2.88 -15.49
CA MET A 264 -11.81 -1.56 -15.53
C MET A 264 -13.29 -1.58 -15.14
N GLY A 265 -14.01 -2.67 -15.45
CA GLY A 265 -15.43 -2.81 -15.11
C GLY A 265 -15.72 -3.17 -13.66
N GLY A 266 -14.76 -3.77 -12.94
CA GLY A 266 -14.94 -4.17 -11.55
C GLY A 266 -13.91 -3.63 -10.58
N ARG A 267 -12.64 -3.51 -10.98
CA ARG A 267 -11.51 -3.05 -10.14
C ARG A 267 -11.39 -3.78 -8.81
N ARG A 268 -11.81 -5.05 -8.77
CA ARG A 268 -11.99 -5.83 -7.53
C ARG A 268 -10.70 -6.21 -6.84
N GLU A 269 -9.65 -6.38 -7.61
CA GLU A 269 -8.31 -6.77 -7.17
C GLU A 269 -7.30 -5.84 -7.86
N PRO A 270 -6.14 -5.58 -7.25
CA PRO A 270 -5.13 -4.71 -7.83
C PRO A 270 -4.53 -5.31 -9.10
N ILE A 271 -3.83 -4.46 -9.85
CA ILE A 271 -2.93 -4.91 -10.91
C ILE A 271 -1.55 -5.16 -10.31
N ILE A 272 -0.94 -6.30 -10.60
CA ILE A 272 0.42 -6.68 -10.19
C ILE A 272 1.20 -7.05 -11.46
N LEU A 273 2.25 -6.31 -11.76
CA LEU A 273 3.07 -6.47 -12.98
C LEU A 273 4.54 -6.62 -12.59
N SER A 274 5.29 -7.43 -13.34
CA SER A 274 6.75 -7.42 -13.23
C SER A 274 7.34 -6.14 -13.83
N THR A 275 8.61 -5.88 -13.51
CA THR A 275 9.36 -4.75 -14.08
C THR A 275 9.53 -4.89 -15.59
N GLU A 276 9.56 -6.10 -16.13
CA GLU A 276 9.63 -6.30 -17.57
C GLU A 276 8.28 -6.04 -18.24
N PHE A 277 7.19 -6.59 -17.69
CA PHE A 277 5.89 -6.53 -18.34
C PHE A 277 5.19 -5.16 -18.22
N HIS A 278 5.48 -4.34 -17.21
CA HIS A 278 4.74 -3.08 -17.03
C HIS A 278 4.84 -2.16 -18.26
N LYS A 279 6.01 -2.06 -18.92
CA LYS A 279 6.18 -1.20 -20.11
C LYS A 279 5.28 -1.66 -21.25
N ILE A 280 5.25 -2.97 -21.49
CA ILE A 280 4.41 -3.61 -22.51
C ILE A 280 2.94 -3.37 -22.20
N PHE A 281 2.54 -3.59 -20.94
CA PHE A 281 1.17 -3.38 -20.51
C PHE A 281 0.69 -1.93 -20.72
N PHE A 282 1.49 -0.94 -20.30
CA PHE A 282 1.16 0.47 -20.49
C PHE A 282 1.14 0.86 -21.96
N ASP A 283 2.06 0.33 -22.78
CA ASP A 283 2.04 0.50 -24.24
C ASP A 283 0.75 -0.07 -24.86
N ILE A 284 0.33 -1.27 -24.45
CA ILE A 284 -0.94 -1.89 -24.87
C ILE A 284 -2.13 -0.99 -24.54
N VAL A 285 -2.22 -0.51 -23.29
CA VAL A 285 -3.34 0.34 -22.85
C VAL A 285 -3.34 1.66 -23.63
N LYS A 286 -2.18 2.27 -23.84
CA LYS A 286 -2.07 3.59 -24.48
C LYS A 286 -2.33 3.55 -25.98
N ASN A 287 -1.73 2.58 -26.68
CA ASN A 287 -1.66 2.57 -28.14
C ASN A 287 -2.68 1.64 -28.79
N TYR A 288 -3.18 0.63 -28.06
CA TYR A 288 -4.00 -0.44 -28.64
C TYR A 288 -5.41 -0.55 -28.04
N MET A 289 -5.71 0.24 -27.01
CA MET A 289 -7.06 0.40 -26.48
C MET A 289 -7.49 1.83 -26.75
N THR A 290 -8.58 2.01 -27.48
CA THR A 290 -9.14 3.36 -27.71
C THR A 290 -9.86 3.86 -26.46
N LYS A 291 -9.93 5.19 -26.30
CA LYS A 291 -10.74 5.83 -25.25
C LYS A 291 -12.17 5.29 -25.19
N GLN A 292 -12.78 5.03 -26.36
CA GLN A 292 -14.13 4.50 -26.46
C GLN A 292 -14.25 3.03 -26.04
N GLN A 293 -13.23 2.20 -26.30
CA GLN A 293 -13.23 0.81 -25.82
C GLN A 293 -13.09 0.77 -24.30
N LEU A 294 -12.15 1.54 -23.75
CA LEU A 294 -11.85 1.50 -22.32
C LEU A 294 -13.01 2.09 -21.49
N SER A 295 -13.69 3.13 -21.98
CA SER A 295 -14.89 3.67 -21.34
C SER A 295 -16.07 2.69 -21.36
N LYS A 296 -16.27 1.94 -22.45
CA LYS A 296 -17.29 0.87 -22.51
C LYS A 296 -17.04 -0.23 -21.48
N CYS A 297 -15.77 -0.49 -21.14
CA CYS A 297 -15.41 -1.53 -20.18
C CYS A 297 -15.83 -1.20 -18.74
N GLN A 298 -15.96 0.09 -18.39
CA GLN A 298 -16.47 0.53 -17.07
C GLN A 298 -17.95 0.15 -16.84
N GLY A 299 -18.73 -0.09 -17.90
CA GLY A 299 -20.15 -0.43 -17.81
C GLY A 299 -20.47 -1.92 -17.67
N ILE A 300 -19.46 -2.80 -17.74
CA ILE A 300 -19.66 -4.24 -17.57
C ILE A 300 -19.63 -4.55 -16.07
N HIS A 301 -20.74 -4.29 -15.39
CA HIS A 301 -20.98 -4.86 -14.07
C HIS A 301 -20.92 -6.38 -14.21
N SER A 302 -19.84 -6.99 -13.75
CA SER A 302 -19.84 -8.43 -13.61
C SER A 302 -20.89 -8.78 -12.56
N ASN A 303 -22.03 -9.31 -13.00
CA ASN A 303 -23.02 -10.05 -12.20
C ASN A 303 -22.43 -11.29 -11.48
N ALA A 304 -21.09 -11.37 -11.39
CA ALA A 304 -20.37 -12.31 -10.56
C ALA A 304 -20.58 -11.89 -9.10
N THR A 305 -21.63 -12.46 -8.52
CA THR A 305 -21.80 -12.82 -7.12
C THR A 305 -20.46 -12.83 -6.37
N TYR A 306 -20.19 -11.76 -5.63
CA TYR A 306 -19.62 -12.01 -4.31
C TYR A 306 -20.62 -12.91 -3.58
N PRO A 307 -20.20 -13.92 -2.79
CA PRO A 307 -21.10 -14.45 -1.76
C PRO A 307 -21.61 -13.22 -1.00
N VAL A 308 -22.94 -13.00 -1.03
CA VAL A 308 -23.72 -11.92 -0.40
C VAL A 308 -22.89 -10.84 0.28
N CYS A 309 -22.87 -9.61 -0.28
CA CYS A 309 -22.24 -8.47 0.37
C CYS A 309 -22.94 -8.18 1.71
N ILE A 310 -22.38 -8.68 2.81
CA ILE A 310 -23.01 -8.68 4.14
C ILE A 310 -23.26 -7.25 4.64
N SER A 311 -22.40 -6.31 4.23
CA SER A 311 -22.53 -4.89 4.58
C SER A 311 -23.66 -4.16 3.85
N GLU A 312 -24.18 -4.76 2.78
CA GLU A 312 -25.12 -4.14 1.83
C GLU A 312 -24.63 -2.80 1.25
N LYS A 313 -23.34 -2.49 1.41
CA LYS A 313 -22.73 -1.24 0.99
C LYS A 313 -21.90 -1.47 -0.27
N PHE A 314 -22.17 -0.67 -1.28
CA PHE A 314 -21.46 -0.70 -2.55
C PHE A 314 -20.84 0.66 -2.88
N ASP A 315 -19.67 0.65 -3.49
CA ASP A 315 -19.09 1.86 -4.08
C ASP A 315 -19.69 2.19 -5.46
N ARG A 316 -19.22 3.29 -6.06
CA ARG A 316 -19.69 3.78 -7.36
C ARG A 316 -19.49 2.78 -8.50
N GLN A 317 -18.58 1.82 -8.35
CA GLN A 317 -18.33 0.77 -9.33
C GLN A 317 -19.09 -0.53 -9.02
N GLY A 318 -19.93 -0.54 -7.98
CA GLY A 318 -20.74 -1.69 -7.58
C GLY A 318 -19.94 -2.76 -6.83
N ASN A 319 -18.78 -2.42 -6.25
CA ASN A 319 -18.05 -3.38 -5.43
C ASN A 319 -18.47 -3.28 -3.97
N CYS A 320 -18.49 -4.43 -3.30
CA CYS A 320 -18.82 -4.52 -1.89
C CYS A 320 -17.77 -3.79 -1.03
N VAL A 321 -18.22 -2.84 -0.23
CA VAL A 321 -17.43 -2.13 0.77
C VAL A 321 -17.63 -2.84 2.09
N LEU A 322 -16.57 -3.41 2.65
CA LEU A 322 -16.66 -4.20 3.88
C LEU A 322 -16.76 -3.29 5.11
N GLY A 323 -17.62 -3.69 6.06
CA GLY A 323 -17.73 -3.12 7.41
C GLY A 323 -17.51 -4.18 8.49
N MET A 324 -17.81 -3.84 9.75
CA MET A 324 -17.47 -4.67 10.91
C MET A 324 -18.10 -6.08 10.88
N GLU A 325 -19.29 -6.22 10.31
CA GLU A 325 -19.94 -7.51 10.05
C GLU A 325 -19.08 -8.48 9.21
N SER A 326 -18.14 -7.95 8.43
CA SER A 326 -17.21 -8.72 7.59
C SER A 326 -15.85 -8.97 8.26
N TYR A 327 -15.67 -8.63 9.54
CA TYR A 327 -14.37 -8.74 10.20
C TYR A 327 -13.90 -10.19 10.36
N GLN A 328 -14.81 -11.14 10.63
CA GLN A 328 -14.45 -12.56 10.67
C GLN A 328 -13.97 -13.08 9.31
N PHE A 329 -14.58 -12.59 8.21
CA PHE A 329 -14.09 -12.86 6.86
C PHE A 329 -12.69 -12.29 6.66
N ALA A 330 -12.43 -11.05 7.08
CA ALA A 330 -11.10 -10.43 7.00
C ALA A 330 -10.01 -11.26 7.75
N GLN A 331 -10.34 -11.79 8.92
CA GLN A 331 -9.41 -12.61 9.71
C GLN A 331 -9.02 -13.94 9.04
N SER A 332 -9.94 -14.55 8.29
CA SER A 332 -9.77 -15.87 7.67
C SER A 332 -9.40 -15.83 6.18
N SER A 333 -9.65 -14.70 5.50
CA SER A 333 -9.44 -14.56 4.07
C SER A 333 -7.97 -14.58 3.66
N ARG A 334 -7.73 -15.16 2.48
CA ARG A 334 -6.43 -15.21 1.79
C ARG A 334 -6.25 -14.12 0.74
N ASN A 335 -7.25 -13.26 0.57
CA ASN A 335 -7.14 -12.11 -0.32
C ASN A 335 -6.00 -11.21 0.15
N LEU A 336 -5.30 -10.58 -0.81
CA LEU A 336 -4.23 -9.64 -0.51
C LEU A 336 -4.78 -8.29 -0.05
N PHE A 337 -5.88 -7.86 -0.67
CA PHE A 337 -6.52 -6.57 -0.44
C PHE A 337 -8.04 -6.75 -0.36
N ILE A 338 -8.68 -5.81 0.32
CA ILE A 338 -10.13 -5.68 0.43
C ILE A 338 -10.53 -4.22 0.26
N ARG A 339 -11.81 -3.96 -0.02
CA ARG A 339 -12.36 -2.60 -0.10
C ARG A 339 -13.03 -2.21 1.20
N SER A 340 -12.71 -1.01 1.69
CA SER A 340 -13.31 -0.40 2.87
C SER A 340 -13.41 1.11 2.67
N ASP A 341 -14.39 1.75 3.30
CA ASP A 341 -14.54 3.20 3.26
C ASP A 341 -14.57 3.74 4.69
N PRO A 342 -13.63 4.62 5.07
CA PRO A 342 -13.59 5.18 6.43
C PRO A 342 -14.78 6.10 6.75
N GLN A 343 -15.52 6.58 5.73
CA GLN A 343 -16.78 7.32 5.91
C GLN A 343 -17.98 6.39 6.12
N PHE A 344 -17.81 5.09 5.86
CA PHE A 344 -18.82 4.06 6.14
C PHE A 344 -18.57 3.35 7.47
N ASP A 345 -17.34 2.89 7.71
CA ASP A 345 -17.00 2.12 8.91
C ASP A 345 -15.51 2.26 9.26
N LEU A 346 -15.17 3.32 10.01
CA LEU A 346 -13.81 3.58 10.48
C LEU A 346 -13.35 2.52 11.49
N GLY A 347 -14.24 2.01 12.34
CA GLY A 347 -13.90 0.96 13.29
C GLY A 347 -13.40 -0.30 12.58
N PHE A 348 -14.03 -0.67 11.46
CA PHE A 348 -13.58 -1.80 10.64
C PHE A 348 -12.18 -1.57 10.06
N VAL A 349 -11.92 -0.39 9.48
CA VAL A 349 -10.60 -0.01 8.96
C VAL A 349 -9.53 -0.15 10.04
N GLN A 350 -9.79 0.39 11.23
CA GLN A 350 -8.88 0.28 12.37
C GLN A 350 -8.65 -1.19 12.74
N CYS A 351 -9.70 -2.02 12.81
CA CYS A 351 -9.52 -3.44 13.14
C CYS A 351 -8.74 -4.22 12.09
N VAL A 352 -8.89 -3.89 10.81
CA VAL A 352 -8.03 -4.45 9.76
C VAL A 352 -6.59 -3.97 9.91
N HIS A 353 -6.36 -2.69 10.28
CA HIS A 353 -5.03 -2.20 10.61
C HIS A 353 -4.37 -3.04 11.71
N LYS A 354 -5.08 -3.30 12.81
CA LYS A 354 -4.55 -4.15 13.90
C LYS A 354 -4.20 -5.53 13.42
N LEU A 355 -5.09 -6.12 12.62
CA LEU A 355 -4.91 -7.45 12.05
C LEU A 355 -3.65 -7.51 11.18
N VAL A 356 -3.43 -6.54 10.30
CA VAL A 356 -2.24 -6.47 9.44
C VAL A 356 -0.98 -6.20 10.26
N PHE A 357 -1.06 -5.31 11.25
CA PHE A 357 0.04 -5.04 12.19
C PHE A 357 0.46 -6.31 12.93
N ASP A 358 -0.50 -7.08 13.46
CA ASP A 358 -0.21 -8.36 14.12
C ASP A 358 0.40 -9.38 13.15
N ARG A 359 -0.08 -9.46 11.91
CA ARG A 359 0.50 -10.31 10.86
C ARG A 359 1.94 -9.91 10.49
N THR A 360 2.32 -8.66 10.72
CA THR A 360 3.61 -8.09 10.33
C THR A 360 4.65 -8.20 11.44
N TYR A 361 4.27 -7.87 12.68
CA TYR A 361 5.20 -7.72 13.80
C TYR A 361 5.07 -8.79 14.89
N ASN A 362 3.97 -9.54 14.95
CA ASN A 362 3.82 -10.59 15.97
C ASN A 362 4.37 -11.93 15.48
N THR A 363 5.59 -12.25 15.89
CA THR A 363 6.33 -13.49 15.51
C THR A 363 5.61 -14.79 15.90
N SER A 364 4.71 -14.77 16.89
CA SER A 364 3.89 -15.93 17.25
C SER A 364 2.87 -16.30 16.16
N PHE A 365 2.30 -15.30 15.48
CA PHE A 365 1.39 -15.53 14.35
C PHE A 365 2.11 -16.13 13.14
N TYR A 366 3.36 -15.73 12.88
CA TYR A 366 4.18 -16.26 11.80
C TYR A 366 4.47 -17.77 12.01
N LYS A 367 4.92 -18.16 13.22
CA LYS A 367 5.18 -19.56 13.58
C LYS A 367 3.95 -20.46 13.50
N ILE A 368 2.77 -19.96 13.87
CA ILE A 368 1.53 -20.75 13.90
C ILE A 368 0.95 -20.98 12.50
N ARG A 369 1.02 -20.00 11.58
CA ARG A 369 0.41 -20.14 10.24
C ARG A 369 1.34 -20.65 9.15
N TYR A 370 2.64 -20.40 9.23
CA TYR A 370 3.56 -20.66 8.12
C TYR A 370 4.62 -21.73 8.41
N GLY A 371 4.59 -22.31 9.62
CA GLY A 371 5.56 -23.33 10.02
C GLY A 371 6.93 -22.73 10.32
N SER A 372 7.58 -23.22 11.36
CA SER A 372 9.00 -22.99 11.56
C SER A 372 9.78 -23.62 10.40
N HIS A 373 10.45 -22.80 9.59
CA HIS A 373 11.51 -23.27 8.72
C HIS A 373 12.66 -23.87 9.53
#